data_AF-A0A0T9QWE9-F1
#
_entry.id   AF-A0A0T9QWE9-F1
#
_cell.length_a   1.000
_cell.length_b   1.000
_cell.length_c   1.000
_cell.angle_alpha   90.00
_cell.angle_beta   90.00
_cell.angle_gamma   90.00
#
_symmetry.space_group_name_H-M   'P 1'
#
loop_
_entity.id
_entity.type
_entity.pdbx_description
1 polymer ?
#
loop_
_entity_poly.entity_id
_entity_poly.type
_entity_poly.pdbx_seq_one_letter_code
_entity_poly.pdbx_strand_id
1 'polypeptide(L)'
;MRGTDINVPKVTTIYQSQQPMQMLRSTANPALDTWSVPKAPFQTEGGGIQWFSTNKGPMESEKMTNDTALDYVDRALRLAQKRHHKYNVIGGETLEPMYNSIVQQLLYLHNVITGEEKDKSRIHKMTMGMYAAKEFDVMDPIFADRVGSAVYIADQIGGGLKVQLPHQENPDSYQQRQEKLKAAYPDDFDV
;
A
#
# COMPACT_ATOMS: atom_id res chain seq x y z
N MET A 1 -9.98 -4.63 4.86
CA MET A 1 -9.65 -4.52 3.43
C MET A 1 -10.70 -5.27 2.64
N ARG A 2 -11.21 -4.74 1.51
CA ARG A 2 -12.31 -5.43 0.79
C ARG A 2 -11.80 -6.72 0.13
N GLY A 3 -12.52 -7.82 0.32
CA GLY A 3 -12.22 -9.12 -0.29
C GLY A 3 -11.15 -9.95 0.40
N THR A 4 -10.76 -9.61 1.64
CA THR A 4 -9.89 -10.43 2.49
C THR A 4 -10.55 -10.65 3.86
N ASP A 5 -10.31 -11.80 4.51
CA ASP A 5 -10.74 -12.05 5.90
C ASP A 5 -9.83 -11.34 6.93
N ILE A 6 -8.94 -10.46 6.47
CA ILE A 6 -7.98 -9.73 7.33
C ILE A 6 -8.57 -8.38 7.74
N ASN A 7 -8.74 -8.22 9.04
CA ASN A 7 -9.05 -6.95 9.67
C ASN A 7 -7.77 -6.11 9.79
N VAL A 8 -7.66 -5.09 8.94
CA VAL A 8 -6.53 -4.15 8.95
C VAL A 8 -7.00 -2.85 9.59
N PRO A 9 -6.19 -2.19 10.43
CA PRO A 9 -6.51 -0.87 10.97
C PRO A 9 -6.83 0.14 9.87
N LYS A 10 -7.81 1.03 10.10
CA LYS A 10 -8.10 2.14 9.18
C LYS A 10 -6.92 3.11 9.20
N VAL A 11 -6.44 3.49 8.02
CA VAL A 11 -5.31 4.42 7.87
C VAL A 11 -5.83 5.85 7.72
N THR A 12 -5.36 6.76 8.57
CA THR A 12 -5.62 8.19 8.41
C THR A 12 -4.99 8.67 7.11
N THR A 13 -5.79 9.26 6.23
CA THR A 13 -5.32 9.82 4.96
C THR A 13 -5.62 11.31 4.94
N ILE A 14 -4.60 12.10 4.61
CA ILE A 14 -4.72 13.56 4.52
C ILE A 14 -5.15 13.91 3.10
N TYR A 15 -6.15 14.78 3.01
CA TYR A 15 -6.69 15.29 1.75
C TYR A 15 -6.62 16.80 1.75
N GLN A 16 -6.23 17.37 0.62
CA GLN A 16 -6.24 18.81 0.39
C GLN A 16 -7.24 19.13 -0.72
N SER A 17 -8.02 20.19 -0.51
CA SER A 17 -8.92 20.71 -1.53
C SER A 17 -8.15 21.60 -2.50
N GLN A 18 -8.14 21.26 -3.79
CA GLN A 18 -7.50 22.09 -4.82
C GLN A 18 -8.37 23.27 -5.26
N GLN A 19 -9.66 23.25 -4.91
CA GLN A 19 -10.63 24.30 -5.26
C GLN A 19 -11.56 24.59 -4.07
N PRO A 20 -12.22 25.75 -4.02
CA PRO A 20 -13.28 26.00 -3.05
C PRO A 20 -14.41 24.97 -3.20
N MET A 21 -14.83 24.34 -2.10
CA MET A 21 -15.90 23.35 -2.08
C MET A 21 -16.93 23.64 -1.00
N GLN A 22 -18.19 23.38 -1.32
CA GLN A 22 -19.26 23.37 -0.33
C GLN A 22 -19.27 22.03 0.38
N MET A 23 -19.24 22.06 1.72
CA MET A 23 -19.28 20.85 2.55
C MET A 23 -20.32 21.00 3.64
N LEU A 24 -21.03 19.91 3.93
CA LEU A 24 -21.95 19.86 5.05
C LEU A 24 -21.18 19.56 6.33
N ARG A 25 -21.15 20.52 7.25
CA ARG A 25 -20.61 20.34 8.61
C ARG A 25 -21.67 19.74 9.51
N SER A 26 -21.33 18.68 10.25
CA SER A 26 -22.20 18.13 11.29
C SER A 26 -21.40 17.48 12.41
N THR A 27 -22.08 17.03 13.46
CA THR A 27 -21.49 16.21 14.54
C THR A 27 -21.91 14.76 14.33
N ALA A 28 -20.98 13.82 14.50
CA ALA A 28 -21.25 12.40 14.33
C ALA A 28 -22.13 11.86 15.47
N ASN A 29 -23.18 11.11 15.12
CA ASN A 29 -24.00 10.40 16.09
C ASN A 29 -23.34 9.06 16.46
N PRO A 30 -23.51 8.59 17.71
CA PRO A 30 -23.18 7.21 18.04
C PRO A 30 -23.98 6.26 17.15
N ALA A 31 -23.29 5.38 16.43
CA ALA A 31 -23.88 4.41 15.52
C ALA A 31 -23.23 3.03 15.66
N LEU A 32 -24.01 1.97 15.52
CA LEU A 32 -23.51 0.62 15.43
C LEU A 32 -22.98 0.38 14.01
N ASP A 33 -21.65 0.32 13.86
CA ASP A 33 -20.98 0.03 12.59
C ASP A 33 -21.04 -1.47 12.31
N THR A 34 -22.00 -1.90 11.49
CA THR A 34 -22.16 -3.28 11.03
C THR A 34 -21.61 -3.50 9.62
N TRP A 35 -21.03 -2.48 8.99
CA TRP A 35 -20.69 -2.51 7.55
C TRP A 35 -19.17 -2.42 7.28
N SER A 36 -18.38 -1.81 8.18
CA SER A 36 -16.92 -1.75 8.00
C SER A 36 -16.27 -3.13 8.17
N VAL A 37 -16.74 -3.91 9.14
CA VAL A 37 -16.26 -5.27 9.42
C VAL A 37 -17.49 -6.19 9.59
N PRO A 38 -17.94 -6.87 8.52
CA PRO A 38 -19.22 -7.59 8.52
C PRO A 38 -19.40 -8.63 9.64
N LYS A 39 -18.31 -9.21 10.15
CA LYS A 39 -18.32 -10.25 11.18
C LYS A 39 -18.07 -9.71 12.61
N ALA A 40 -17.82 -8.41 12.77
CA ALA A 40 -17.53 -7.80 14.07
C ALA A 40 -18.13 -6.38 14.15
N PRO A 41 -19.44 -6.27 14.49
CA PRO A 41 -20.08 -4.99 14.74
C PRO A 41 -19.32 -4.18 15.80
N PHE A 42 -19.20 -2.87 15.57
CA PHE A 42 -18.51 -1.98 16.50
C PHE A 42 -19.41 -0.80 16.88
N GLN A 43 -19.66 -0.62 18.18
CA GLN A 43 -20.43 0.53 18.67
C GLN A 43 -19.53 1.76 18.71
N THR A 44 -19.80 2.72 17.83
CA THR A 44 -19.07 4.00 17.83
C THR A 44 -19.59 4.94 18.94
N GLU A 45 -18.68 5.74 19.49
CA GLU A 45 -19.01 6.76 20.49
C GLU A 45 -19.66 8.00 19.87
N GLY A 46 -19.34 8.33 18.62
CA GLY A 46 -19.78 9.59 17.98
C GLY A 46 -19.05 10.83 18.53
N GLY A 47 -19.66 12.00 18.39
CA GLY A 47 -19.19 13.27 18.97
C GLY A 47 -18.17 14.06 18.17
N GLY A 48 -17.46 13.43 17.22
CA GLY A 48 -16.52 14.12 16.32
C GLY A 48 -17.22 15.04 15.31
N ILE A 49 -16.58 16.15 14.95
CA ILE A 49 -17.03 17.00 13.83
C ILE A 49 -16.70 16.30 12.52
N GLN A 50 -17.69 16.19 11.63
CA GLN A 50 -17.53 15.61 10.30
C GLN A 50 -17.92 16.62 9.22
N TRP A 51 -17.25 16.51 8.08
CA TRP A 51 -17.53 17.28 6.88
C TRP A 51 -17.88 16.32 5.76
N PHE A 52 -19.04 16.51 5.11
CA PHE A 52 -19.51 15.63 4.05
C PHE A 52 -19.64 16.38 2.72
N SER A 53 -19.16 15.76 1.65
CA SER A 53 -19.33 16.21 0.26
C SER A 53 -19.51 14.98 -0.63
N THR A 54 -20.38 15.08 -1.65
CA THR A 54 -20.52 14.06 -2.69
C THR A 54 -19.52 14.22 -3.82
N ASN A 55 -18.89 15.40 -3.94
CA ASN A 55 -17.92 15.69 -4.98
C ASN A 55 -16.49 15.34 -4.51
N LYS A 56 -15.97 14.20 -4.97
CA LYS A 56 -14.61 13.73 -4.66
C LYS A 56 -13.55 14.39 -5.53
N GLY A 57 -13.90 14.94 -6.70
CA GLY A 57 -12.96 15.42 -7.71
C GLY A 57 -11.93 16.44 -7.21
N PRO A 58 -12.31 17.44 -6.38
CA PRO A 58 -11.38 18.45 -5.88
C PRO A 58 -10.59 18.02 -4.63
N MET A 59 -10.92 16.86 -4.03
CA MET A 59 -10.17 16.30 -2.90
C MET A 59 -9.04 15.43 -3.42
N GLU A 60 -7.85 16.01 -3.48
CA GLU A 60 -6.65 15.26 -3.82
C GLU A 60 -6.05 14.69 -2.52
N SER A 61 -5.72 13.39 -2.53
CA SER A 61 -4.98 12.80 -1.42
C SER A 61 -3.56 13.32 -1.46
N GLU A 62 -3.10 13.93 -0.37
CA GLU A 62 -1.71 14.41 -0.23
C GLU A 62 -0.69 13.25 -0.20
N LYS A 63 -1.16 12.00 -0.24
CA LYS A 63 -0.34 10.79 -0.26
C LYS A 63 0.66 10.74 -1.43
N MET A 64 0.35 11.28 -2.60
CA MET A 64 1.30 11.21 -3.73
C MET A 64 2.51 12.14 -3.56
N THR A 65 2.41 13.17 -2.69
CA THR A 65 3.43 14.22 -2.55
C THR A 65 4.29 14.08 -1.29
N ASN A 66 3.81 13.37 -0.26
CA ASN A 66 4.54 13.14 1.00
C ASN A 66 4.82 11.64 1.27
N ASP A 67 4.88 10.81 0.23
CA ASP A 67 5.26 9.41 0.42
C ASP A 67 6.67 9.32 0.99
N THR A 68 6.83 8.49 2.02
CA THR A 68 8.14 8.14 2.58
C THR A 68 8.61 6.79 2.03
N ALA A 69 9.88 6.46 2.21
CA ALA A 69 10.40 5.14 1.85
C ALA A 69 9.62 4.01 2.54
N LEU A 70 9.15 4.26 3.76
CA LEU A 70 8.33 3.32 4.52
C LEU A 70 6.96 3.10 3.87
N ASP A 71 6.31 4.15 3.38
CA ASP A 71 5.00 4.06 2.73
C ASP A 71 5.02 3.16 1.48
N TYR A 72 6.10 3.24 0.70
CA TYR A 72 6.31 2.37 -0.46
C TYR A 72 6.42 0.89 -0.07
N VAL A 73 7.20 0.61 0.97
CA VAL A 73 7.41 -0.76 1.47
C VAL A 73 6.14 -1.31 2.11
N ASP A 74 5.42 -0.50 2.88
CA ASP A 74 4.16 -0.89 3.51
C ASP A 74 3.06 -1.20 2.51
N ARG A 75 2.95 -0.40 1.43
CA ARG A 75 2.00 -0.68 0.33
C ARG A 75 2.31 -2.04 -0.31
N ALA A 76 3.59 -2.30 -0.60
CA ALA A 76 4.02 -3.57 -1.16
C ALA A 76 3.73 -4.74 -0.20
N LEU A 77 3.99 -4.55 1.10
CA LEU A 77 3.76 -5.57 2.13
C LEU A 77 2.27 -5.88 2.30
N ARG A 78 1.41 -4.86 2.37
CA ARG A 78 -0.05 -5.05 2.46
C ARG A 78 -0.60 -5.78 1.23
N LEU A 79 -0.12 -5.42 0.04
CA LEU A 79 -0.53 -6.10 -1.19
C LEU A 79 -0.02 -7.54 -1.23
N ALA A 80 1.23 -7.79 -0.82
CA ALA A 80 1.79 -9.13 -0.71
C ALA A 80 0.99 -10.01 0.27
N GLN A 81 0.64 -9.49 1.44
CA GLN A 81 -0.19 -10.18 2.43
C GLN A 81 -1.60 -10.47 1.91
N LYS A 82 -2.24 -9.51 1.21
CA LYS A 82 -3.53 -9.72 0.54
C LYS A 82 -3.45 -10.87 -0.47
N ARG A 83 -2.40 -10.90 -1.30
CA ARG A 83 -2.22 -11.96 -2.31
C ARG A 83 -1.87 -13.30 -1.68
N HIS A 84 -0.99 -13.34 -0.69
CA HIS A 84 -0.66 -14.54 0.08
C HIS A 84 -1.92 -15.20 0.65
N HIS A 85 -2.83 -14.41 1.22
CA HIS A 85 -4.10 -14.94 1.74
C HIS A 85 -5.08 -15.39 0.65
N LYS A 86 -5.05 -14.74 -0.53
CA LYS A 86 -5.93 -15.06 -1.68
C LYS A 86 -5.51 -16.35 -2.41
N TYR A 87 -4.21 -16.68 -2.43
CA TYR A 87 -3.67 -17.85 -3.13
C TYR A 87 -3.56 -19.13 -2.26
N ASN A 88 -4.19 -19.15 -1.09
CA ASN A 88 -4.31 -20.34 -0.23
C ASN A 88 -5.30 -21.39 -0.78
N VAL A 89 -5.28 -21.70 -2.08
CA VAL A 89 -6.20 -22.68 -2.69
C VAL A 89 -5.49 -23.69 -3.60
N ILE A 90 -5.33 -24.90 -3.05
CA ILE A 90 -5.62 -26.23 -3.64
C ILE A 90 -5.11 -26.50 -5.06
N GLY A 91 -4.10 -27.39 -5.18
CA GLY A 91 -4.08 -28.38 -6.26
C GLY A 91 -3.13 -28.18 -7.46
N GLY A 92 -1.99 -27.51 -7.30
CA GLY A 92 -0.93 -27.48 -8.32
C GLY A 92 0.15 -26.46 -7.95
N GLU A 93 1.43 -26.78 -8.19
CA GLU A 93 2.65 -26.08 -7.72
C GLU A 93 2.41 -24.70 -7.09
N THR A 94 2.35 -24.66 -5.76
CA THR A 94 1.91 -23.49 -5.00
C THR A 94 2.90 -22.33 -5.18
N LEU A 95 2.42 -21.16 -5.60
CA LEU A 95 3.19 -19.89 -5.54
C LEU A 95 3.43 -19.40 -4.09
N GLU A 96 2.91 -20.13 -3.11
CA GLU A 96 2.99 -19.86 -1.68
C GLU A 96 4.42 -19.65 -1.15
N PRO A 97 5.44 -20.48 -1.50
CA PRO A 97 6.81 -20.25 -1.03
C PRO A 97 7.39 -18.94 -1.55
N MET A 98 7.01 -18.53 -2.76
CA MET A 98 7.44 -17.26 -3.33
C MET A 98 6.76 -16.09 -2.64
N TYR A 99 5.43 -16.12 -2.46
CA TYR A 99 4.72 -15.07 -1.73
C TYR A 99 5.24 -14.93 -0.30
N ASN A 100 5.45 -16.05 0.40
CA ASN A 100 6.04 -16.03 1.73
C ASN A 100 7.45 -15.42 1.70
N SER A 101 8.30 -15.80 0.74
CA SER A 101 9.63 -15.21 0.56
C SER A 101 9.57 -13.68 0.35
N ILE A 102 8.66 -13.20 -0.50
CA ILE A 102 8.47 -11.76 -0.76
C ILE A 102 8.00 -11.04 0.52
N VAL A 103 7.02 -11.59 1.24
CA VAL A 103 6.52 -11.01 2.50
C VAL A 103 7.65 -10.92 3.54
N GLN A 104 8.45 -11.96 3.70
CA GLN A 104 9.58 -11.95 4.65
C GLN A 104 10.66 -10.93 4.27
N GLN A 105 10.94 -10.78 2.97
CA GLN A 105 11.91 -9.80 2.48
C GLN A 105 11.42 -8.36 2.66
N LEU A 106 10.14 -8.11 2.38
CA LEU A 106 9.49 -6.80 2.61
C LEU A 106 9.41 -6.46 4.10
N LEU A 107 9.10 -7.44 4.96
CA LEU A 107 9.08 -7.25 6.41
C LEU A 107 10.48 -6.91 6.96
N TYR A 108 11.51 -7.61 6.49
CA TYR A 108 12.88 -7.26 6.85
C TYR A 108 13.25 -5.85 6.36
N LEU A 109 12.87 -5.46 5.14
CA LEU A 109 13.11 -4.12 4.63
C LEU A 109 12.39 -3.04 5.45
N HIS A 110 11.14 -3.29 5.85
CA HIS A 110 10.39 -2.43 6.78
C HIS A 110 11.18 -2.24 8.09
N ASN A 111 11.69 -3.32 8.67
CA ASN A 111 12.45 -3.27 9.92
C ASN A 111 13.79 -2.53 9.77
N VAL A 112 14.42 -2.60 8.59
CA VAL A 112 15.63 -1.82 8.28
C VAL A 112 15.33 -0.33 8.20
N ILE A 113 14.20 0.05 7.60
CA ILE A 113 13.81 1.46 7.44
C ILE A 113 13.38 2.07 8.78
N THR A 114 12.67 1.32 9.61
CA THR A 114 12.26 1.75 10.96
C THR A 114 13.41 1.73 11.98
N GLY A 115 14.53 1.09 11.64
CA GLY A 115 15.74 1.02 12.47
C GLY A 115 15.73 -0.09 13.52
N GLU A 116 14.73 -0.96 13.51
CA GLU A 116 14.67 -2.17 14.34
C GLU A 116 15.75 -3.18 13.92
N GLU A 117 15.98 -3.31 12.61
CA GLU A 117 16.99 -4.19 12.03
C GLU A 117 18.24 -3.39 11.65
N LYS A 118 19.37 -3.76 12.26
CA LYS A 118 20.65 -3.06 12.07
C LYS A 118 21.54 -3.75 11.04
N ASP A 119 21.38 -5.05 10.85
CA ASP A 119 22.14 -5.78 9.85
C ASP A 119 21.52 -5.55 8.48
N LYS A 120 22.21 -4.78 7.62
CA LYS A 120 21.82 -4.49 6.23
C LYS A 120 22.40 -5.48 5.21
N SER A 121 23.22 -6.45 5.66
CA SER A 121 23.92 -7.37 4.76
C SER A 121 22.98 -8.26 3.93
N ARG A 122 21.76 -8.49 4.43
CA ARG A 122 20.77 -9.34 3.78
C ARG A 122 20.05 -8.65 2.61
N ILE A 123 20.15 -7.31 2.50
CA ILE A 123 19.57 -6.54 1.37
C ILE A 123 20.08 -7.08 0.03
N HIS A 124 21.39 -7.28 -0.10
CA HIS A 124 22.00 -7.78 -1.35
C HIS A 124 21.66 -9.24 -1.68
N LYS A 125 20.99 -9.96 -0.77
CA LYS A 125 20.55 -11.35 -0.95
C LYS A 125 19.06 -11.45 -1.25
N MET A 126 18.36 -10.32 -1.36
CA MET A 126 16.94 -10.29 -1.68
C MET A 126 16.70 -10.74 -3.12
N THR A 127 15.68 -11.57 -3.30
CA THR A 127 15.26 -12.12 -4.59
C THR A 127 13.86 -11.67 -4.99
N MET A 128 13.18 -10.86 -4.16
CA MET A 128 11.83 -10.37 -4.41
C MET A 128 11.68 -9.63 -5.75
N GLY A 129 12.73 -8.90 -6.19
CA GLY A 129 12.74 -8.25 -7.50
C GLY A 129 12.75 -9.24 -8.67
N MET A 130 13.48 -10.35 -8.54
CA MET A 130 13.47 -11.41 -9.55
C MET A 130 12.09 -12.06 -9.67
N TYR A 131 11.44 -12.32 -8.54
CA TYR A 131 10.09 -12.87 -8.52
C TYR A 131 9.07 -11.90 -9.13
N ALA A 132 9.13 -10.62 -8.80
CA ALA A 132 8.29 -9.57 -9.38
C ALA A 132 8.38 -9.53 -10.91
N ALA A 133 9.60 -9.49 -11.45
CA ALA A 133 9.81 -9.38 -12.88
C ALA A 133 9.42 -10.64 -13.66
N LYS A 134 9.65 -11.84 -13.10
CA LYS A 134 9.41 -13.10 -13.81
C LYS A 134 7.97 -13.58 -13.72
N GLU A 135 7.37 -13.47 -12.54
CA GLU A 135 6.08 -14.11 -12.27
C GLU A 135 4.91 -13.12 -12.31
N PHE A 136 5.16 -11.83 -12.03
CA PHE A 136 4.08 -10.87 -11.77
C PHE A 136 3.97 -9.73 -12.78
N ASP A 137 4.99 -9.46 -13.59
CA ASP A 137 4.95 -8.34 -14.55
C ASP A 137 3.76 -8.43 -15.52
N VAL A 138 3.39 -9.66 -15.91
CA VAL A 138 2.22 -9.93 -16.75
C VAL A 138 0.97 -10.29 -15.92
N MET A 139 1.14 -11.08 -14.85
CA MET A 139 0.03 -11.67 -14.11
C MET A 139 -0.60 -10.71 -13.08
N ASP A 140 0.21 -9.87 -12.44
CA ASP A 140 -0.22 -8.88 -11.47
C ASP A 140 0.66 -7.62 -11.57
N PRO A 141 0.44 -6.78 -12.59
CA PRO A 141 1.30 -5.62 -12.89
C PRO A 141 1.36 -4.61 -11.74
N ILE A 142 0.26 -4.46 -10.98
CA ILE A 142 0.26 -3.58 -9.80
C ILE A 142 1.14 -4.15 -8.69
N PHE A 143 1.10 -5.45 -8.45
CA PHE A 143 1.99 -6.08 -7.48
C PHE A 143 3.47 -5.98 -7.89
N ALA A 144 3.77 -6.21 -9.17
CA ALA A 144 5.12 -6.03 -9.72
C ALA A 144 5.63 -4.59 -9.52
N ASP A 145 4.80 -3.58 -9.79
CA ASP A 145 5.17 -2.16 -9.58
C ASP A 145 5.46 -1.83 -8.11
N ARG A 146 4.63 -2.32 -7.19
CA ARG A 146 4.83 -2.10 -5.74
C ARG A 146 6.10 -2.78 -5.23
N VAL A 147 6.33 -4.04 -5.61
CA VAL A 147 7.57 -4.75 -5.24
C VAL A 147 8.79 -4.10 -5.88
N GLY A 148 8.69 -3.67 -7.15
CA GLY A 148 9.78 -2.96 -7.84
C GLY A 148 10.17 -1.66 -7.13
N SER A 149 9.19 -0.90 -6.65
CA SER A 149 9.43 0.30 -5.84
C SER A 149 10.17 -0.01 -4.53
N ALA A 150 9.81 -1.11 -3.86
CA ALA A 150 10.50 -1.56 -2.64
C ALA A 150 11.93 -2.05 -2.92
N VAL A 151 12.16 -2.74 -4.03
CA VAL A 151 13.50 -3.17 -4.48
C VAL A 151 14.40 -1.98 -4.74
N TYR A 152 13.89 -0.96 -5.43
CA TYR A 152 14.62 0.27 -5.70
C TYR A 152 15.09 0.95 -4.40
N ILE A 153 14.22 1.02 -3.40
CA ILE A 153 14.57 1.54 -2.07
C ILE A 153 15.61 0.64 -1.37
N ALA A 154 15.43 -0.68 -1.44
CA ALA A 154 16.37 -1.64 -0.87
C ALA A 154 17.78 -1.47 -1.46
N ASP A 155 17.90 -1.37 -2.78
CA ASP A 155 19.18 -1.21 -3.47
C ASP A 155 19.91 0.06 -3.05
N GLN A 156 19.18 1.17 -2.87
CA GLN A 156 19.78 2.41 -2.38
C GLN A 156 20.26 2.30 -0.93
N ILE A 157 19.46 1.68 -0.05
CA ILE A 157 19.85 1.45 1.35
C ILE A 157 21.08 0.53 1.43
N GLY A 158 21.11 -0.54 0.62
CA GLY A 158 22.23 -1.48 0.53
C GLY A 158 23.49 -0.83 -0.02
N GLY A 159 23.35 0.08 -0.98
CA GLY A 159 24.46 0.89 -1.51
C GLY A 159 24.95 2.01 -0.57
N GLY A 160 24.31 2.21 0.59
CA GLY A 160 24.64 3.31 1.51
C GLY A 160 24.27 4.69 0.94
N LEU A 161 23.40 4.74 -0.06
CA LEU A 161 22.96 5.97 -0.70
C LEU A 161 21.85 6.64 0.12
N LYS A 162 21.74 7.96 -0.01
CA LYS A 162 20.57 8.69 0.48
C LYS A 162 19.35 8.23 -0.31
N VAL A 163 18.30 7.77 0.39
CA VAL A 163 17.09 7.25 -0.24
C VAL A 163 16.40 8.35 -1.05
N GLN A 164 16.36 8.19 -2.37
CA GLN A 164 15.54 8.90 -3.32
C GLN A 164 14.34 8.02 -3.66
N LEU A 165 13.16 8.62 -3.75
CA LEU A 165 11.93 7.88 -3.99
C LEU A 165 11.67 7.74 -5.50
N PRO A 166 10.97 6.67 -5.93
CA PRO A 166 10.71 6.45 -7.36
C PRO A 166 10.08 7.64 -8.09
N HIS A 167 9.21 8.41 -7.42
CA HIS A 167 8.57 9.60 -8.00
C HIS A 167 9.51 10.81 -8.10
N GLN A 168 10.62 10.83 -7.35
CA GLN A 168 11.59 11.92 -7.37
C GLN A 168 12.58 11.81 -8.52
N GLU A 169 12.92 10.58 -8.94
CA GLU A 169 13.84 10.37 -10.06
C GLU A 169 13.19 10.72 -11.40
N ASN A 170 11.94 10.30 -11.62
CA ASN A 170 11.23 10.49 -12.89
C ASN A 170 9.74 10.77 -12.66
N PRO A 171 9.37 12.02 -12.31
CA PRO A 171 8.01 12.36 -11.88
C PRO A 171 6.97 12.08 -12.97
N ASP A 172 7.20 12.49 -14.21
CA ASP A 172 6.21 12.39 -15.30
C ASP A 172 5.89 10.94 -15.67
N SER A 173 6.92 10.10 -15.85
CA SER A 173 6.74 8.70 -16.23
C SER A 173 6.18 7.86 -15.09
N TYR A 174 6.54 8.21 -13.84
CA TYR A 174 5.97 7.59 -12.66
C TYR A 174 4.49 7.93 -12.53
N GLN A 175 4.10 9.21 -12.64
CA GLN A 175 2.71 9.65 -12.56
C GLN A 175 1.83 8.96 -13.61
N GLN A 176 2.25 8.95 -14.88
CA GLN A 176 1.49 8.28 -15.95
C GLN A 176 1.27 6.79 -15.67
N ARG A 177 2.30 6.11 -15.15
CA ARG A 177 2.20 4.69 -14.77
C ARG A 177 1.24 4.49 -13.61
N GLN A 178 1.31 5.34 -12.59
CA GLN A 178 0.43 5.29 -11.43
C GLN A 178 -1.03 5.57 -11.81
N GLU A 179 -1.30 6.53 -12.69
CA GLU A 179 -2.65 6.79 -13.20
C GLU A 179 -3.22 5.58 -13.96
N LYS A 180 -2.40 4.96 -14.81
CA LYS A 180 -2.80 3.75 -15.54
C LYS A 180 -3.11 2.59 -14.57
N LEU A 181 -2.28 2.38 -13.56
CA LEU A 181 -2.51 1.34 -12.55
C LEU A 181 -3.73 1.64 -11.69
N LYS A 182 -3.97 2.91 -11.33
CA LYS A 182 -5.16 3.34 -10.59
C LYS A 182 -6.44 3.11 -11.38
N ALA A 183 -6.41 3.38 -12.69
CA ALA A 183 -7.54 3.13 -13.57
C ALA A 183 -7.82 1.63 -13.76
N ALA A 184 -6.76 0.81 -13.88
CA ALA A 184 -6.88 -0.63 -14.12
C ALA A 184 -7.19 -1.43 -12.84
N TYR A 185 -6.66 -1.01 -11.69
CA TYR A 185 -6.71 -1.75 -10.42
C TYR A 185 -7.14 -0.86 -9.24
N PRO A 186 -8.33 -0.21 -9.30
CA PRO A 186 -8.75 0.76 -8.29
C PRO A 186 -8.86 0.17 -6.87
N ASP A 187 -9.24 -1.10 -6.74
CA ASP A 187 -9.37 -1.78 -5.43
C ASP A 187 -8.03 -2.20 -4.81
N ASP A 188 -6.96 -2.28 -5.62
CA ASP A 188 -5.63 -2.67 -5.19
C ASP A 188 -4.64 -1.49 -5.13
N PHE A 189 -5.01 -0.33 -5.68
CA PHE A 189 -4.15 0.84 -5.78
C PHE A 189 -3.85 1.52 -4.44
N ASP A 190 -4.87 1.72 -3.61
CA ASP A 190 -4.81 2.44 -2.33
C ASP A 190 -4.64 1.51 -1.11
N VAL A 191 -4.21 0.27 -1.36
CA VAL A 191 -4.07 -0.80 -0.36
C VAL A 191 -3.13 -0.45 0.77
#